data_AF-A0A925D5P4-F1
#
_entry.id   AF-A0A925D5P4-F1
#
_cell.length_a   1.000
_cell.length_b   1.000
_cell.length_c   1.000
_cell.angle_alpha   90.00
_cell.angle_beta   90.00
_cell.angle_gamma   90.00
#
_symmetry.space_group_name_H-M   'P 1'
#
loop_
_entity.id
_entity.type
_entity.pdbx_description
1 polymer ?
#
loop_
_entity_poly.entity_id
_entity_poly.type
_entity_poly.pdbx_seq_one_letter_code
_entity_poly.pdbx_strand_id
1 'polypeptide(L)' 'MTSSTQREALSVLAELCELSDDIRLGQLLAHLGFLGEDQTGQTLWDIDDEQLLAILYQHRRELAARHAGDLT' A
#
# COMPACT_ATOMS: atom_id res chain seq x y z
N MET A 1 -19.00 12.23 -0.43
CA MET A 1 -18.47 11.76 -1.73
C MET A 1 -17.00 11.47 -1.53
N THR A 2 -16.48 10.33 -2.01
CA THR A 2 -15.05 10.02 -1.94
C THR A 2 -14.27 10.94 -2.89
N SER A 3 -13.13 11.45 -2.43
CA SER A 3 -12.24 12.29 -3.24
C SER A 3 -11.61 11.48 -4.39
N SER A 4 -10.99 12.16 -5.37
CA SER A 4 -10.19 11.48 -6.38
C SER A 4 -9.07 10.66 -5.74
N THR A 5 -8.34 11.24 -4.78
CA THR A 5 -7.24 10.60 -4.06
C THR A 5 -7.71 9.34 -3.33
N GLN A 6 -8.86 9.38 -2.64
CA GLN A 6 -9.42 8.22 -1.95
C GLN A 6 -9.78 7.09 -2.91
N ARG A 7 -10.37 7.41 -4.06
CA ARG A 7 -10.70 6.40 -5.08
C ARG A 7 -9.45 5.76 -5.67
N GLU A 8 -8.42 6.57 -5.91
CA GLU A 8 -7.14 6.09 -6.40
C GLU A 8 -6.43 5.21 -5.38
N ALA A 9 -6.38 5.62 -4.11
CA ALA A 9 -5.83 4.83 -3.01
C ALA A 9 -6.55 3.48 -2.87
N LEU A 10 -7.88 3.46 -2.95
CA LEU A 10 -8.66 2.22 -2.93
C LEU A 10 -8.37 1.33 -4.15
N SER A 11 -8.16 1.92 -5.33
CA SER A 11 -7.78 1.17 -6.53
C SER A 11 -6.41 0.51 -6.38
N VAL A 12 -5.41 1.26 -5.89
CA VAL A 12 -4.06 0.72 -5.67
C VAL A 12 -4.05 -0.33 -4.56
N LEU A 13 -4.86 -0.14 -3.51
CA LEU A 13 -5.03 -1.14 -2.46
C LEU A 13 -5.62 -2.45 -3.01
N ALA A 14 -6.56 -2.38 -3.95
CA ALA A 14 -7.10 -3.56 -4.61
C ALA A 14 -6.01 -4.32 -5.39
N GLU A 15 -5.18 -3.61 -6.17
CA GLU A 15 -4.03 -4.21 -6.85
C GLU A 15 -3.05 -4.87 -5.88
N LEU A 16 -2.79 -4.25 -4.72
CA LEU A 16 -1.95 -4.83 -3.68
C LEU A 16 -2.53 -6.11 -3.08
N CYS A 17 -3.86 -6.19 -2.94
CA CYS A 17 -4.52 -7.42 -2.50
C CYS A 17 -4.34 -8.56 -3.53
N GLU A 18 -4.36 -8.24 -4.82
CA GLU A 18 -4.14 -9.23 -5.87
C GLU A 18 -2.68 -9.70 -5.95
N LEU A 19 -1.72 -8.78 -5.72
CA LEU A 19 -0.29 -9.10 -5.69
C LEU A 19 0.13 -9.85 -4.42
N SER A 20 -0.63 -9.74 -3.34
CA SER A 20 -0.31 -10.34 -2.03
C SER A 20 -1.31 -11.45 -1.69
N ASP A 21 -1.47 -12.42 -2.58
CA ASP A 21 -2.45 -13.51 -2.46
C ASP A 21 -2.13 -14.50 -1.33
N ASP A 22 -0.94 -14.39 -0.73
CA ASP A 22 -0.42 -15.22 0.35
C ASP A 22 -0.77 -14.68 1.75
N ILE A 23 -1.25 -13.44 1.88
CA ILE A 23 -1.57 -12.81 3.17
C ILE A 23 -3.02 -12.32 3.24
N ARG A 24 -3.56 -12.25 4.47
CA ARG A 24 -4.91 -11.72 4.70
C ARG A 24 -4.89 -10.20 4.58
N LEU A 25 -6.01 -9.60 4.17
CA LEU A 25 -6.18 -8.13 4.10
C LEU A 25 -5.77 -7.41 5.40
N GLY A 26 -6.15 -7.94 6.57
CA GLY A 26 -5.75 -7.33 7.85
C GLY A 26 -4.24 -7.31 8.08
N GLN A 27 -3.51 -8.29 7.56
CA GLN A 27 -2.04 -8.33 7.63
C GLN A 27 -1.43 -7.34 6.64
N LEU A 28 -1.98 -7.21 5.43
CA LEU A 28 -1.57 -6.18 4.47
C LEU A 28 -1.75 -4.79 5.07
N LEU A 29 -2.90 -4.49 5.67
CA LEU A 29 -3.16 -3.20 6.31
C LEU A 29 -2.20 -2.93 7.49
N ALA A 30 -1.90 -3.94 8.30
CA ALA A 30 -0.92 -3.81 9.38
C ALA A 30 0.49 -3.50 8.82
N HIS A 31 0.89 -4.18 7.75
CA HIS A 31 2.17 -3.93 7.08
C HIS A 31 2.23 -2.52 6.50
N LEU A 32 1.17 -2.05 5.83
CA LEU A 32 1.08 -0.67 5.36
C LEU A 32 1.16 0.35 6.50
N GLY A 33 0.60 0.02 7.67
CA GLY A 33 0.75 0.83 8.88
C GLY A 33 2.19 0.97 9.32
N PHE A 34 2.93 -0.15 9.44
CA PHE A 34 4.35 -0.11 9.78
C PHE A 34 5.20 0.62 8.73
N LEU A 35 4.90 0.39 7.46
CA LEU A 35 5.59 1.02 6.34
C LEU A 35 5.35 2.53 6.27
N GLY A 36 4.14 2.97 6.63
CA GLY A 36 3.82 4.38 6.74
C GLY A 36 4.54 5.04 7.91
N GLU A 37 4.60 4.38 9.07
CA GLU A 37 5.32 4.87 10.23
C GLU A 37 6.82 5.00 9.97
N ASP A 38 7.43 4.03 9.28
CA ASP A 38 8.84 4.08 8.89
C ASP A 38 9.15 5.26 7.94
N GLN A 39 8.27 5.53 6.97
CA GLN A 39 8.48 6.58 5.97
C GLN A 39 8.16 7.99 6.44
N THR A 40 7.14 8.14 7.29
CA THR A 40 6.58 9.45 7.67
C THR A 40 6.86 9.82 9.13
N GLY A 41 7.21 8.85 9.97
CA GLY A 41 7.26 9.01 11.43
C GLY A 41 5.88 9.14 12.07
N GLN A 42 4.81 8.86 11.32
CA GLN A 42 3.42 8.98 11.74
C GLN A 42 2.66 7.67 11.54
N THR A 43 1.70 7.40 12.41
CA THR A 43 0.87 6.20 12.28
C THR A 43 -0.11 6.35 11.11
N LEU A 44 -0.68 5.24 10.64
CA LEU A 44 -1.74 5.25 9.61
C LEU A 44 -2.95 6.12 10.00
N TRP A 45 -3.18 6.36 11.30
CA TRP A 45 -4.23 7.23 11.79
C TRP A 45 -3.96 8.72 11.49
N ASP A 46 -2.69 9.12 11.43
CA ASP A 46 -2.27 10.53 11.40
C ASP A 46 -1.89 11.04 10.00
N ILE A 47 -1.68 10.14 9.04
CA ILE A 47 -1.35 10.51 7.65
C ILE A 47 -2.59 10.89 6.84
N ASP A 48 -2.42 11.76 5.85
CA ASP A 48 -3.48 12.13 4.91
C ASP A 48 -3.60 11.16 3.72
N ASP A 49 -4.62 11.39 2.87
CA ASP A 49 -4.92 10.54 1.71
C ASP A 49 -3.76 10.54 0.69
N GLU A 50 -3.06 11.66 0.52
CA GLU A 50 -1.92 11.79 -0.39
C GLU A 50 -0.69 11.01 0.11
N GLN A 51 -0.39 11.09 1.41
CA GLN A 51 0.67 10.33 2.06
C GLN A 51 0.37 8.83 2.00
N LEU A 52 -0.88 8.44 2.28
CA LEU A 52 -1.31 7.05 2.13
C LEU A 52 -1.12 6.56 0.69
N LEU A 53 -1.54 7.35 -0.31
CA LEU A 53 -1.39 6.99 -1.72
C LEU A 53 0.09 6.80 -2.11
N ALA A 54 0.99 7.66 -1.60
CA ALA A 54 2.42 7.52 -1.83
C ALA A 54 2.98 6.20 -1.26
N ILE A 55 2.59 5.84 -0.03
CA ILE A 55 2.98 4.57 0.62
C ILE A 55 2.49 3.37 -0.20
N LEU A 56 1.22 3.40 -0.64
CA LEU A 56 0.63 2.33 -1.45
C LEU A 56 1.39 2.14 -2.76
N TYR A 57 1.73 3.24 -3.45
CA TYR A 57 2.48 3.16 -4.70
C TYR A 57 3.88 2.61 -4.52
N GLN A 58 4.58 3.04 -3.46
CA GLN A 58 5.91 2.53 -3.16
C GLN A 58 5.86 1.03 -2.89
N HIS A 59 4.95 0.58 -2.03
CA HIS A 59 4.80 -0.84 -1.71
C HIS A 59 4.48 -1.69 -2.95
N ARG A 60 3.58 -1.20 -3.81
CA ARG A 60 3.21 -1.89 -5.05
C ARG A 60 4.40 -2.04 -5.99
N ARG A 61 5.22 -1.00 -6.14
CA ARG A 61 6.44 -1.04 -6.95
C ARG A 61 7.43 -2.08 -6.44
N GLU A 62 7.62 -2.14 -5.11
CA GLU A 62 8.52 -3.11 -4.49
C GLU A 62 8.05 -4.55 -4.69
N LEU A 63 6.76 -4.82 -4.49
CA LEU A 63 6.18 -6.13 -4.75
C LEU A 63 6.30 -6.52 -6.22
N ALA A 64 5.91 -5.64 -7.14
CA ALA A 64 6.02 -5.89 -8.57
C ALA A 64 7.47 -6.19 -9.01
N ALA A 65 8.45 -5.48 -8.43
CA ALA A 65 9.87 -5.75 -8.70
C ALA A 65 10.33 -7.12 -8.19
N ARG A 66 9.84 -7.57 -7.03
CA ARG A 66 10.13 -8.92 -6.49
C ARG A 66 9.55 -10.01 -7.38
N HIS A 67 8.28 -9.89 -7.77
CA HIS A 67 7.65 -10.83 -8.70
C HIS A 67 8.33 -10.87 -10.07
N ALA A 68 8.82 -9.74 -10.56
CA ALA A 68 9.60 -9.69 -11.80
C ALA A 68 10.97 -10.36 -11.67
N GLY A 69 11.63 -10.24 -10.50
CA GLY A 69 12.90 -10.88 -10.20
C GLY A 69 12.80 -12.40 -10.04
N ASP A 70 11.69 -12.90 -9.50
CA ASP A 70 11.42 -14.34 -9.35
C ASP A 70 11.16 -15.08 -10.68
N LEU A 71 10.98 -14.34 -11.78
CA LEU A 71 10.78 -14.88 -13.14
C LEU A 71 12.09 -14.98 -13.97
N THR A 72 13.24 -14.65 -13.37
CA THR A 72 14.59 -14.71 -13.99
C THR A 72 15.47 -15.78 -13.38
#